data_AF-A0A7W1HIM9-F1
#
_entry.id   AF-A0A7W1HIM9-F1
#
_cell.length_a   1.000
_cell.length_b   1.000
_cell.length_c   1.000
_cell.angle_alpha   90.00
_cell.angle_beta   90.00
_cell.angle_gamma   90.00
#
_symmetry.space_group_name_H-M   'P 1'
#
loop_
_entity.id
_entity.type
_entity.pdbx_description
1 polymer ?
#
loop_
_entity_poly.entity_id
_entity_poly.type
_entity_poly.pdbx_seq_one_letter_code
_entity_poly.pdbx_strand_id
1 'polypeptide(L)' 'MARPLVRLATRGSAQAQRQAEVVAATLRADSGCAVELVIVETTGDRRQDVPLHVIGGQGVFVKEVQQ' A
#
# COMPACT_ATOMS: atom_id res chain seq x y z
N MET A 1 22.70 7.10 -16.01
CA MET A 1 22.21 7.47 -14.67
C MET A 1 21.61 6.25 -14.02
N ALA A 2 21.88 5.98 -12.74
CA ALA A 2 21.23 4.88 -12.03
C ALA A 2 19.73 5.18 -11.90
N ARG A 3 18.88 4.18 -12.16
CA ARG A 3 17.43 4.33 -12.03
C ARG A 3 17.06 4.40 -10.54
N PRO A 4 16.16 5.32 -10.13
CA PRO A 4 15.82 5.49 -8.73
C PRO A 4 15.08 4.27 -8.18
N LEU A 5 15.28 3.98 -6.89
CA LEU A 5 14.50 3.00 -6.15
C LEU A 5 13.10 3.57 -5.89
N VAL A 6 12.06 2.84 -6.31
CA VAL A 6 10.67 3.15 -5.99
C VAL A 6 10.26 2.40 -4.73
N ARG A 7 9.85 3.15 -3.70
CA ARG A 7 9.23 2.59 -2.49
C ARG A 7 7.72 2.58 -2.67
N LEU A 8 7.12 1.40 -2.80
CA LEU A 8 5.69 1.21 -3.08
C LEU A 8 4.97 0.83 -1.79
N ALA A 9 4.27 1.81 -1.18
CA ALA A 9 3.49 1.58 0.03
C ALA A 9 2.22 0.76 -0.26
N THR A 10 1.93 -0.24 0.58
CA THR A 10 0.72 -1.06 0.48
C THR A 10 0.25 -1.54 1.85
N ARG A 11 -1.04 -1.88 1.97
CA ARG A 11 -1.57 -2.54 3.18
C ARG A 11 -1.08 -3.98 3.28
N GLY A 12 -1.10 -4.50 4.51
CA GLY A 12 -0.69 -5.88 4.80
C GLY A 12 -1.68 -6.98 4.39
N SER A 13 -2.89 -6.65 3.93
CA SER A 13 -3.85 -7.69 3.52
C SER A 13 -3.40 -8.41 2.24
N ALA A 14 -3.73 -9.70 2.10
CA ALA A 14 -3.33 -10.50 0.94
C ALA A 14 -3.75 -9.88 -0.40
N GLN A 15 -4.94 -9.27 -0.44
CA GLN A 15 -5.42 -8.56 -1.63
C GLN A 15 -4.57 -7.33 -1.96
N ALA A 16 -4.22 -6.52 -0.95
CA ALA A 16 -3.42 -5.31 -1.15
C ALA A 16 -1.97 -5.63 -1.54
N GLN A 17 -1.38 -6.67 -0.94
CA GLN A 17 -0.06 -7.16 -1.34
C GLN A 17 -0.08 -7.67 -2.78
N ARG A 18 -1.10 -8.44 -3.17
CA ARG A 18 -1.22 -8.93 -4.55
C ARG A 18 -1.33 -7.80 -5.57
N GLN A 19 -2.10 -6.75 -5.26
CA GLN A 19 -2.18 -5.55 -6.09
C GLN A 19 -0.82 -4.86 -6.22
N ALA A 20 -0.09 -4.71 -5.11
CA ALA A 20 1.23 -4.07 -5.10
C ALA A 20 2.28 -4.88 -5.87
N GLU A 21 2.26 -6.20 -5.78
CA GLU A 21 3.12 -7.09 -6.56
C GLU A 21 2.91 -6.91 -8.07
N VAL A 22 1.66 -6.86 -8.53
CA VAL A 22 1.32 -6.65 -9.94
C VAL A 22 1.87 -5.31 -10.43
N VAL A 23 1.63 -4.24 -9.68
CA VAL A 23 2.15 -2.90 -10.01
C VAL A 23 3.69 -2.89 -10.02
N ALA A 24 4.33 -3.51 -9.03
CA ALA A 24 5.79 -3.59 -8.95
C ALA A 24 6.38 -4.38 -10.13
N ALA A 25 5.74 -5.45 -10.58
CA ALA A 25 6.16 -6.22 -11.75
C ALA A 25 6.11 -5.37 -13.02
N THR A 26 5.01 -4.63 -13.24
CA THR A 26 4.86 -3.72 -14.38
C THR A 26 5.89 -2.59 -14.33
N LEU A 27 6.10 -1.95 -13.18
CA LEU A 27 7.12 -0.91 -13.02
C LEU A 27 8.53 -1.43 -13.34
N ARG A 28 8.88 -2.63 -12.85
CA ARG A 28 10.18 -3.24 -13.16
C ARG A 28 10.31 -3.58 -14.65
N ALA A 29 9.25 -4.05 -15.30
CA ALA A 29 9.28 -4.40 -16.72
C ALA A 29 9.43 -3.15 -17.61
N ASP A 30 8.60 -2.13 -17.39
CA ASP A 30 8.48 -0.99 -18.31
C ASP A 30 9.54 0.08 -18.04
N SER A 31 9.83 0.33 -16.77
CA SER A 31 10.75 1.40 -16.35
C SER A 31 12.11 0.89 -15.91
N GLY A 32 12.28 -0.42 -15.66
CA GLY A 32 13.47 -1.05 -15.07
C GLY A 32 14.02 -0.38 -13.82
N CYS A 33 13.18 0.32 -13.08
CA CYS A 33 13.47 0.80 -11.73
C CYS A 33 13.45 -0.38 -10.75
N ALA A 34 14.29 -0.31 -9.72
CA ALA A 34 14.13 -1.18 -8.56
C ALA A 34 12.85 -0.78 -7.82
N VAL A 35 12.12 -1.77 -7.28
CA VAL A 35 10.90 -1.53 -6.51
C VAL A 35 10.98 -2.30 -5.20
N GLU A 36 10.78 -1.59 -4.09
CA GLU A 36 10.67 -2.11 -2.73
C GLU A 36 9.23 -1.98 -2.26
N LEU A 37 8.62 -3.07 -1.77
CA LEU A 37 7.30 -3.01 -1.15
C LEU A 37 7.43 -2.57 0.30
N VAL A 38 6.68 -1.55 0.70
CA VAL A 38 6.64 -1.04 2.07
C VAL A 38 5.26 -1.32 2.64
N ILE A 39 5.18 -2.24 3.61
CA ILE A 39 3.92 -2.56 4.27
C ILE A 39 3.60 -1.46 5.29
N VAL A 40 2.39 -0.90 5.20
CA VAL A 40 1.86 0.06 6.16
C VAL A 40 0.59 -0.49 6.81
N GLU A 41 0.45 -0.24 8.10
CA GLU A 41 -0.73 -0.61 8.86
C GLU A 41 -1.66 0.60 9.01
N THR A 42 -2.90 0.46 8.55
CA THR A 42 -3.88 1.55 8.58
C THR A 42 -4.80 1.47 9.80
N THR A 43 -5.48 2.57 10.12
CA THR A 43 -6.47 2.58 11.21
C THR A 43 -7.57 1.54 11.01
N GLY A 44 -7.98 1.31 9.76
CA GLY A 44 -8.94 0.28 9.40
C GLY A 44 -8.38 -1.15 9.56
N ASP A 45 -7.06 -1.35 9.42
CA ASP A 45 -6.42 -2.65 9.71
C ASP A 45 -6.42 -2.94 11.22
N ARG A 46 -6.24 -1.90 12.05
CA ARG A 46 -6.22 -2.02 13.51
C ARG A 46 -7.62 -2.20 14.14
N ARG A 47 -8.67 -1.67 13.51
CA ARG A 47 -10.05 -1.65 14.05
C ARG A 47 -11.01 -2.48 13.21
N GLN A 48 -10.75 -3.79 13.11
CA GLN A 48 -11.57 -4.73 12.32
C GLN A 48 -12.90 -5.08 13.00
N ASP A 49 -12.98 -4.88 14.31
CA ASP A 49 -14.13 -5.17 15.18
C ASP A 49 -15.14 -4.02 15.24
N VAL A 50 -14.78 -2.85 14.70
CA VAL A 50 -15.65 -1.66 14.70
C VAL A 50 -16.28 -1.50 13.32
N PRO A 51 -17.63 -1.41 13.21
CA PRO A 51 -18.28 -1.14 11.94
C PRO A 51 -17.77 0.15 11.31
N LEU A 52 -17.58 0.14 9.98
CA LEU A 52 -16.99 1.26 9.24
C LEU A 52 -17.68 2.61 9.51
N HIS A 53 -19.01 2.61 9.62
CA HIS A 53 -19.81 3.81 9.89
C HIS A 53 -19.60 4.37 11.31
N VAL A 54 -19.16 3.55 12.26
CA VAL A 54 -18.84 3.97 13.64
C VAL A 54 -17.45 4.59 13.72
N ILE A 55 -16.51 4.13 12.89
CA ILE A 55 -15.15 4.68 12.87
C ILE A 55 -15.15 6.16 12.46
N GLY A 56 -16.15 6.60 11.68
CA GLY A 56 -16.44 8.02 11.41
C GLY A 56 -15.35 8.83 10.70
N GLY A 57 -14.21 8.21 10.36
CA GLY A 57 -13.06 8.85 9.76
C GLY A 57 -12.99 8.68 8.24
N GLN A 58 -12.76 9.77 7.52
CA GLN A 58 -12.40 9.70 6.10
C GLN A 58 -11.02 9.05 5.95
N GLY A 59 -10.87 8.14 4.98
CA GLY A 59 -9.57 7.57 4.62
C GLY A 59 -9.02 6.52 5.60
N VAL A 60 -9.87 5.81 6.34
CA VAL A 60 -9.48 4.76 7.31
C VAL A 60 -8.52 3.68 6.80
N PHE A 61 -8.48 3.43 5.48
CA PHE A 61 -7.56 2.47 4.85
C PHE A 61 -6.48 3.12 3.98
N VAL A 62 -6.39 4.46 3.99
CA VAL A 62 -5.58 5.22 3.01
C VAL A 62 -4.70 6.26 3.69
N LYS A 63 -5.14 6.81 4.84
CA LYS A 63 -4.46 7.93 5.51
C LYS A 63 -2.99 7.63 5.80
N GLU A 64 -2.69 6.45 6.36
CA GLU A 64 -1.31 6.05 6.67
C GLU A 64 -0.48 5.67 5.43
N VAL A 65 -1.11 5.41 4.28
CA VAL A 65 -0.41 5.21 3.00
C VAL A 65 0.01 6.57 2.38
N GLN A 66 -0.70 7.65 2.70
CA GLN A 66 -0.50 8.99 2.14
C GLN A 66 0.49 9.87 2.91
N GLN A 67 0.89 9.48 4.12
CA GLN A 67 1.85 10.22 4.96
C GLN A 67 3.29 9.79 4.67
#